data_AF-A0A381YRJ2-F1
#
_entry.id   AF-A0A381YRJ2-F1
#
_cell.length_a   1.000
_cell.length_b   1.000
_cell.length_c   1.000
_cell.angle_alpha   90.00
_cell.angle_beta   90.00
_cell.angle_gamma   90.00
#
_symmetry.space_group_name_H-M   'P 1'
#
loop_
_entity.id
_entity.type
_entity.pdbx_description
1 polymer ?
#
loop_
_entity_poly.entity_id
_entity_poly.type
_entity_poly.pdbx_seq_one_letter_code
_entity_poly.pdbx_strand_id
1 'polypeptide(L)' 'MSVISTGPKSGFEIRADLLSQAQGLLEGNLYRDNDSVQVHNENFPNDKRSLKDQFVSTEEVIATARQLNEFVTEK' A
#
# COMPACT_ATOMS: atom_id res chain seq x y z
N MET A 1 -27.63 -5.12 -6.54
CA MET A 1 -27.52 -6.56 -6.22
C MET A 1 -26.15 -7.00 -6.70
N SER A 2 -25.14 -7.08 -5.81
CA SER A 2 -23.80 -7.51 -6.22
C SER A 2 -23.78 -9.03 -6.33
N VAL A 3 -23.39 -9.54 -7.48
CA VAL A 3 -23.26 -10.99 -7.72
C VAL A 3 -22.00 -11.43 -6.98
N ILE A 4 -22.15 -12.19 -5.89
CA ILE A 4 -21.00 -12.82 -5.23
C ILE A 4 -20.53 -13.93 -6.16
N SER A 5 -19.36 -13.75 -6.77
CA SER A 5 -18.69 -14.77 -7.58
C SER A 5 -18.32 -15.95 -6.68
N THR A 6 -18.86 -17.14 -6.97
CA THR A 6 -18.65 -18.39 -6.20
C THR A 6 -17.71 -19.37 -6.90
N GLY A 7 -16.91 -18.91 -7.88
CA GLY A 7 -15.92 -19.73 -8.59
C GLY A 7 -14.47 -19.48 -8.15
N PRO A 8 -13.51 -20.38 -8.46
CA PRO A 8 -12.10 -20.10 -8.27
C PRO A 8 -11.70 -18.87 -9.09
N LYS A 9 -11.05 -17.89 -8.45
CA LYS A 9 -10.64 -16.64 -9.08
C LYS A 9 -9.72 -16.91 -10.27
N SER A 10 -9.92 -16.16 -11.35
CA SER A 10 -9.01 -16.12 -12.48
C SER A 10 -7.63 -15.61 -12.05
N GLY A 11 -6.57 -16.08 -12.70
CA GLY A 11 -5.22 -15.55 -12.47
C GLY A 11 -5.10 -14.04 -12.72
N PHE A 12 -5.96 -13.48 -13.58
CA PHE A 12 -6.06 -12.03 -13.77
C PHE A 12 -6.69 -11.35 -12.54
N GLU A 13 -7.77 -11.91 -11.99
CA GLU A 13 -8.43 -11.38 -10.80
C GLU A 13 -7.49 -11.42 -9.59
N ILE A 14 -6.75 -12.51 -9.41
CA ILE A 14 -5.75 -12.63 -8.34
C ILE A 14 -4.68 -11.53 -8.46
N ARG A 15 -4.17 -11.26 -9.66
CA ARG A 15 -3.19 -10.19 -9.88
C ARG A 15 -3.78 -8.82 -9.61
N ALA A 16 -5.00 -8.55 -10.05
CA ALA A 16 -5.67 -7.28 -9.79
C ALA A 16 -5.88 -7.06 -8.27
N ASP A 17 -6.30 -8.10 -7.55
CA ASP A 17 -6.46 -8.06 -6.10
C ASP A 17 -5.13 -7.82 -5.37
N LEU A 18 -4.05 -8.49 -5.79
CA LEU A 18 -2.72 -8.32 -5.19
C LEU A 18 -2.17 -6.91 -5.44
N LEU A 19 -2.34 -6.37 -6.64
CA LEU A 19 -1.93 -5.01 -6.96
C LEU A 19 -2.71 -3.99 -6.11
N SER A 20 -4.03 -4.18 -5.97
CA SER A 20 -4.88 -3.31 -5.16
C SER A 20 -4.51 -3.34 -3.69
N GLN A 21 -4.21 -4.52 -3.15
CA GLN A 21 -3.73 -4.69 -1.77
C GLN A 21 -2.36 -4.04 -1.56
N ALA A 22 -1.42 -4.25 -2.48
CA ALA A 22 -0.09 -3.66 -2.43
C ALA A 22 -0.15 -2.12 -2.44
N GLN A 23 -0.94 -1.55 -3.34
CA GLN A 23 -1.15 -0.10 -3.41
C GLN A 23 -1.73 0.44 -2.09
N GLY A 24 -2.79 -0.17 -1.55
CA GLY A 24 -3.40 0.28 -0.30
C GLY A 24 -2.44 0.22 0.90
N LEU A 25 -1.56 -0.78 0.96
CA LEU A 25 -0.53 -0.87 2.00
C LEU A 25 0.50 0.26 1.87
N LEU A 26 1.01 0.49 0.66
CA LEU A 26 2.03 1.52 0.41
C LEU A 26 1.49 2.92 0.67
N GLU A 27 0.32 3.25 0.13
CA GLU A 27 -0.35 4.54 0.37
C GLU A 27 -0.68 4.74 1.85
N GLY A 28 -1.18 3.69 2.52
CA GLY A 28 -1.50 3.74 3.94
C GLY A 28 -0.27 3.96 4.82
N ASN A 29 0.85 3.32 4.50
CA ASN A 29 2.13 3.56 5.19
C ASN A 29 2.60 4.99 4.99
N LEU A 30 2.56 5.47 3.74
CA LEU A 30 3.01 6.81 3.41
C LEU A 30 2.18 7.89 4.09
N TYR A 31 0.86 7.72 4.13
CA TYR A 31 -0.05 8.62 4.84
C TYR A 31 0.31 8.71 6.32
N ARG A 32 0.50 7.56 6.99
CA ARG A 32 0.86 7.52 8.42
C ARG A 32 2.21 8.16 8.71
N ASP A 33 3.19 7.96 7.84
CA ASP A 33 4.51 8.59 7.97
C ASP A 33 4.41 10.12 7.90
N ASN A 34 3.65 10.63 6.93
CA ASN A 34 3.45 12.07 6.76
C ASN A 34 2.60 12.69 7.88
N ASP A 35 1.58 11.98 8.36
CA ASP A 35 0.78 12.39 9.51
C ASP A 35 1.66 12.51 10.77
N SER A 36 2.55 11.55 11.00
CA SER A 36 3.52 11.61 12.11
C SER A 36 4.44 12.83 12.02
N VAL A 37 4.93 13.16 10.81
CA VAL A 37 5.73 14.36 10.57
C VAL A 37 4.92 15.63 10.82
N GLN A 38 3.67 15.67 10.39
CA GLN A 38 2.79 16.81 10.61
C GLN A 38 2.57 17.04 12.10
N VAL A 39 2.18 16.01 12.85
CA VAL A 39 1.98 16.08 14.30
C VAL A 39 3.26 16.53 15.00
N HIS A 40 4.43 16.04 14.57
CA HIS A 40 5.70 16.53 15.10
C HIS A 40 5.88 18.03 14.84
N ASN A 41 5.70 18.49 13.60
CA ASN A 41 5.91 19.88 13.22
C ASN A 41 4.95 20.85 13.94
N GLU A 42 3.75 20.40 14.30
CA GLU A 42 2.79 21.16 15.10
C GLU A 42 3.26 21.35 16.55
N ASN A 43 3.94 20.34 17.12
CA ASN A 43 4.43 20.36 18.49
C ASN A 43 5.84 20.97 18.62
N PHE A 44 6.63 20.99 17.54
CA PHE A 44 8.03 21.43 17.53
C PHE A 44 8.26 22.51 16.45
N PRO A 45 7.73 23.74 16.63
CA PRO A 45 7.72 24.77 15.57
C PRO A 45 9.11 25.27 15.14
N ASN A 46 10.13 25.08 15.98
CA ASN A 46 11.53 25.43 15.71
C ASN A 46 12.38 24.25 15.21
N ASP A 47 11.83 23.03 15.20
CA ASP A 47 12.50 21.81 14.74
C ASP A 47 11.57 21.07 13.76
N LYS A 48 11.36 21.69 12.59
CA LYS A 48 10.46 21.13 11.57
C LYS A 48 11.17 20.09 10.71
N ARG A 49 10.48 18.99 10.46
CA ARG A 49 10.87 17.92 9.55
C ARG A 49 10.16 18.07 8.20
N SER A 50 10.83 17.62 7.15
CA SER A 50 10.23 17.55 5.81
C SER A 50 9.28 16.36 5.70
N LEU A 51 8.17 16.55 4.96
CA LEU A 51 7.29 15.46 4.56
C LEU A 51 8.05 14.49 3.64
N LYS A 52 7.67 13.22 3.67
CA LYS A 52 8.14 12.20 2.73
C LYS A 52 7.47 12.36 1.38
N ASP A 53 8.08 11.75 0.36
CA ASP A 53 7.57 11.71 -1.02
C ASP A 53 6.11 11.28 -1.06
N GLN A 54 5.27 11.99 -1.81
CA GLN A 54 3.82 11.70 -1.88
C GLN A 54 3.44 10.77 -3.04
N PHE A 55 4.42 10.06 -3.60
CA PHE A 55 4.25 9.23 -4.76
C PHE A 55 4.60 7.78 -4.44
N VAL A 56 3.71 6.87 -4.83
CA VAL A 56 3.97 5.44 -4.84
C VAL A 56 4.17 5.03 -6.28
N SER A 57 5.36 4.50 -6.61
CA SER A 57 5.68 4.09 -7.98
C SER A 57 4.98 2.79 -8.37
N THR A 58 4.78 2.61 -9.68
CA THR A 58 4.21 1.36 -10.19
C THR A 58 5.14 0.18 -9.89
N GLU A 59 6.46 0.40 -9.94
CA GLU A 59 7.48 -0.58 -9.62
C GLU A 59 7.37 -1.07 -8.17
N GLU A 60 7.16 -0.16 -7.21
CA GLU A 60 6.95 -0.50 -5.80
C GLU A 60 5.67 -1.33 -5.62
N VAL A 61 4.57 -0.93 -6.25
CA VAL A 61 3.30 -1.69 -6.18
C VAL A 61 3.49 -3.11 -6.73
N ILE A 62 4.16 -3.26 -7.88
CA ILE A 62 4.41 -4.59 -8.47
C ILE A 62 5.34 -5.41 -7.56
N ALA A 63 6.39 -4.81 -7.01
CA ALA A 63 7.33 -5.50 -6.14
C ALA A 63 6.63 -6.00 -4.85
N THR A 64 5.83 -5.15 -4.20
CA THR A 64 5.06 -5.53 -3.02
C THR A 64 4.01 -6.59 -3.36
N ALA A 65 3.30 -6.48 -4.50
CA ALA A 65 2.34 -7.50 -4.92
C ALA A 65 2.99 -8.87 -5.13
N ARG A 66 4.23 -8.92 -5.64
CA ARG A 66 5.02 -10.16 -5.74
C ARG A 66 5.34 -10.73 -4.36
N GLN A 67 5.82 -9.90 -3.43
CA GLN A 67 6.11 -10.32 -2.06
C GLN A 67 4.87 -10.85 -1.34
N LEU A 68 3.71 -10.22 -1.52
CA LEU A 68 2.43 -10.70 -0.97
C LEU A 68 2.09 -12.09 -1.52
N ASN A 69 2.26 -12.30 -2.83
CA ASN A 69 2.02 -13.59 -3.45
C ASN A 69 3.01 -14.66 -2.97
N GLU A 70 4.30 -14.32 -2.86
CA GLU A 70 5.34 -15.19 -2.32
C GLU A 70 4.98 -15.63 -0.89
N PHE A 71 4.66 -14.68 -0.01
CA PHE A 71 4.25 -14.96 1.38
C PHE A 71 3.04 -15.92 1.47
N VAL A 72 2.07 -15.79 0.58
CA VAL A 72 0.89 -16.67 0.56
C VAL A 72 1.19 -18.06 0.00
N THR A 73 2.17 -18.18 -0.89
CA THR A 73 2.48 -19.43 -1.62
C THR A 73 3.65 -20.19 -1.04
N GLU A 74 4.40 -19.59 -0.12
CA GLU A 74 5.42 -20.24 0.70
C GLU A 74 4.80 -21.39 1.52
N LYS A 75 5.48 -22.55 1.55
CA LYS A 75 5.01 -23.79 2.20
C LYS A 75 5.94 -24.20 3.32
#